data_AF-Q6MJN4-F1
#
_entry.id   AF-Q6MJN4-F1
#
_cell.length_a   1.000
_cell.length_b   1.000
_cell.length_c   1.000
_cell.angle_alpha   90.00
_cell.angle_beta   90.00
_cell.angle_gamma   90.00
#
_symmetry.space_group_name_H-M   'P 1'
#
loop_
_entity.id
_entity.type
_entity.pdbx_description
1 polymer ?
#
loop_
_entity_poly.entity_id
_entity_poly.type
_entity_poly.pdbx_seq_one_letter_code
_entity_poly.pdbx_strand_id
1 'polypeptide(L)'
;MIVQRSRTSFWFYTFCCLVSFTAFGWYEVTRPTAGSGDYASSAEEQVIKKLQTVNKSLTGIGTTAAKDDMTCTCNFGDVENMITFEKPENCGPDRNYLQKQFEAFKKADPKGLFAGGRDYSKTAEILPRKCALYIMKRFWKDRALTPEEKREADIEFNRTAPPTNQREVKDVKDYKKDPWLFAKCDKDTGTPERYGHKACVTENYVNLVYNSLIDVADCLEVPAKFIAPKLSNESGLHVNAFGLVNDGGIGQFTDQALADVAQNFENFKGRINNSTKESCQRLRSIPGAVPAKAAEILSEDSQRCHAISTPPNPLRSMVYYGIFYHATKRNSNGAWNRSTDAKNPDFKGVEQLMKDAGIDSFDKESIKEMIFVMAYNSGPGRPPVFYREWLKYRIATLKKYPITKADFDMNYWPTGPQMKAKTGEARVKAIGKKTPLTLAEYLFAYKDSLYIPAVKAQARVLDKALGAGTCTENKFLEL
;
A
#
# COMPACT_ATOMS: atom_id res chain seq x y z
N MET A 1 -28.55 -12.57 28.42
CA MET A 1 -28.77 -11.11 28.36
C MET A 1 -28.75 -10.72 26.88
N ILE A 2 -29.92 -10.50 26.27
CA ILE A 2 -30.06 -10.22 24.82
C ILE A 2 -29.84 -8.73 24.60
N VAL A 3 -28.71 -8.35 24.01
CA VAL A 3 -28.41 -6.95 23.68
C VAL A 3 -29.13 -6.61 22.37
N GLN A 4 -30.23 -5.87 22.46
CA GLN A 4 -30.86 -5.21 21.31
C GLN A 4 -29.91 -4.14 20.76
N ARG A 5 -29.28 -4.39 19.61
CA ARG A 5 -28.55 -3.34 18.87
C ARG A 5 -29.54 -2.47 18.10
N SER A 6 -29.62 -1.20 18.48
CA SER A 6 -30.43 -0.19 17.80
C SER A 6 -30.02 -0.01 16.34
N ARG A 7 -31.00 0.00 15.42
CA ARG A 7 -30.82 0.26 13.98
C ARG A 7 -30.35 1.68 13.65
N THR A 8 -30.31 2.60 14.61
CA THR A 8 -29.88 3.98 14.38
C THR A 8 -28.36 4.16 14.26
N SER A 9 -27.54 3.22 14.76
CA SER A 9 -26.07 3.35 14.64
C SER A 9 -25.56 3.08 13.21
N PHE A 10 -26.24 2.24 12.43
CA PHE A 10 -25.81 1.89 11.07
C PHE A 10 -25.82 3.08 10.11
N TRP A 11 -26.84 3.95 10.21
CA TRP A 11 -26.94 5.14 9.37
C TRP A 11 -25.95 6.24 9.78
N PHE A 12 -25.67 6.37 11.09
CA PHE A 12 -24.68 7.33 11.58
C PHE A 12 -23.24 6.95 11.17
N TYR A 13 -22.89 5.65 11.25
CA TYR A 13 -21.58 5.15 10.77
C TYR A 13 -21.42 5.21 9.25
N THR A 14 -22.50 5.00 8.49
CA THR A 14 -22.47 5.15 7.03
C THR A 14 -22.29 6.61 6.61
N PHE A 15 -22.90 7.55 7.36
CA PHE A 15 -22.75 8.99 7.13
C PHE A 15 -21.34 9.49 7.52
N CYS A 16 -20.78 9.03 8.65
CA CYS A 16 -19.39 9.34 9.02
C CYS A 16 -18.39 8.78 8.00
N CYS A 17 -18.60 7.57 7.45
CA CYS A 17 -17.76 7.07 6.36
C CYS A 17 -17.86 7.95 5.10
N LEU A 18 -19.05 8.42 4.74
CA LEU A 18 -19.27 9.31 3.59
C LEU A 18 -18.60 10.68 3.73
N VAL A 19 -18.44 11.20 4.95
CA VAL A 19 -17.72 12.46 5.23
C VAL A 19 -16.20 12.23 5.35
N SER A 20 -15.75 11.05 5.79
CA SER A 20 -14.32 10.70 5.78
C SER A 20 -13.76 10.58 4.36
N PHE A 21 -14.56 10.18 3.36
CA PHE A 21 -14.09 10.08 1.96
C PHE A 21 -13.88 11.43 1.26
N THR A 22 -14.54 12.51 1.69
CA THR A 22 -14.28 13.86 1.13
C THR A 22 -12.94 14.44 1.59
N ALA A 23 -12.36 13.96 2.70
CA ALA A 23 -11.05 14.37 3.19
C ALA A 23 -9.88 13.77 2.39
N PHE A 24 -10.06 12.61 1.74
CA PHE A 24 -9.02 11.98 0.90
C PHE A 24 -8.86 12.63 -0.48
N GLY A 25 -9.75 13.57 -0.85
CA GLY A 25 -9.66 14.40 -2.06
C GLY A 25 -8.94 15.73 -1.88
N TRP A 26 -8.44 16.03 -0.68
CA TRP A 26 -7.79 17.32 -0.34
C TRP A 26 -6.29 17.18 -0.13
N TYR A 27 -5.60 16.67 -1.15
CA TYR A 27 -4.24 17.14 -1.44
C TYR A 27 -4.31 17.87 -2.77
N GLU A 28 -4.00 19.18 -2.75
CA GLU A 28 -3.69 19.92 -3.97
C GLU A 28 -2.49 19.25 -4.63
N VAL A 29 -2.76 18.32 -5.56
CA VAL A 29 -1.86 18.08 -6.69
C VAL A 29 -1.94 19.36 -7.52
N THR A 30 -1.02 20.30 -7.26
CA THR A 30 -0.87 21.53 -8.03
C THR A 30 -0.54 21.19 -9.49
N ARG A 31 -1.15 21.98 -10.38
CA ARG A 31 -1.38 21.73 -11.82
C ARG A 31 -0.10 21.47 -12.64
N PRO A 32 -0.16 20.62 -13.69
CA PRO A 32 0.49 20.90 -14.97
C PRO A 32 -0.51 21.63 -15.89
N THR A 33 -0.14 22.78 -16.44
CA THR A 33 -0.96 23.51 -17.42
C THR A 33 -0.80 22.93 -18.82
N ALA A 34 -1.91 22.91 -19.57
CA ALA A 34 -2.06 22.25 -20.86
C ALA A 34 -1.53 23.08 -22.03
N GLY A 35 -0.76 22.45 -22.91
CA GLY A 35 -0.39 22.96 -24.23
C GLY A 35 -0.09 21.80 -25.18
N SER A 36 -0.99 21.58 -26.15
CA SER A 36 -0.88 20.75 -27.36
C SER A 36 -0.48 19.27 -27.22
N GLY A 37 -1.49 18.40 -27.30
CA GLY A 37 -1.50 17.25 -28.24
C GLY A 37 -0.44 16.16 -28.09
N ASP A 38 -0.53 15.37 -27.01
CA ASP A 38 -0.50 13.89 -27.05
C ASP A 38 -0.68 13.37 -25.63
N TYR A 39 -1.86 12.82 -25.34
CA TYR A 39 -2.33 12.54 -23.98
C TYR A 39 -1.93 11.13 -23.52
N ALA A 40 -0.63 10.95 -23.31
CA ALA A 40 -0.05 9.92 -22.46
C ALA A 40 1.30 10.45 -21.94
N SER A 41 1.23 11.38 -20.98
CA SER A 41 2.38 11.70 -20.15
C SER A 41 1.93 12.37 -18.85
N SER A 42 2.06 11.68 -17.72
CA SER A 42 2.20 12.39 -16.44
C SER A 42 3.49 13.25 -16.49
N ALA A 43 3.64 14.22 -15.58
CA ALA A 43 4.89 14.98 -15.46
C ALA A 43 6.09 14.05 -15.24
N GLU A 44 5.88 12.87 -14.64
CA GLU A 44 6.93 11.85 -14.49
C GLU A 44 7.27 11.17 -15.82
N GLU A 45 6.32 10.98 -16.73
CA GLU A 45 6.54 10.34 -18.03
C GLU A 45 7.31 11.24 -19.02
N GLN A 46 7.17 12.58 -18.92
CA GLN A 46 7.98 13.53 -19.71
C GLN A 46 9.43 13.59 -19.22
N VAL A 47 9.66 13.48 -17.91
CA VAL A 47 10.99 13.31 -17.33
C VAL A 47 11.59 11.95 -17.74
N ILE A 48 10.76 10.90 -17.79
CA ILE A 48 11.16 9.55 -18.26
C ILE A 48 11.55 9.54 -19.75
N LYS A 49 10.77 10.16 -20.63
CA LYS A 49 11.11 10.25 -22.08
C LYS A 49 12.39 11.06 -22.32
N LYS A 50 12.63 12.14 -21.55
CA LYS A 50 13.88 12.91 -21.62
C LYS A 50 15.09 12.09 -21.16
N LEU A 51 14.97 11.33 -20.06
CA LEU A 51 16.02 10.44 -19.57
C LEU A 51 16.33 9.30 -20.57
N GLN A 52 15.31 8.72 -21.22
CA GLN A 52 15.51 7.69 -22.25
C GLN A 52 16.18 8.23 -23.52
N THR A 53 15.91 9.48 -23.89
CA THR A 53 16.54 10.14 -25.05
C THR A 53 18.02 10.44 -24.79
N VAL A 54 18.36 10.86 -23.57
CA VAL A 54 19.76 11.06 -23.13
C VAL A 54 20.52 9.74 -22.99
N ASN A 55 19.85 8.66 -22.53
CA ASN A 55 20.49 7.34 -22.45
C ASN A 55 20.79 6.72 -23.83
N LYS A 56 19.94 6.98 -24.83
CA LYS A 56 20.22 6.57 -26.23
C LYS A 56 21.39 7.33 -26.85
N SER A 57 21.67 8.56 -26.42
CA SER A 57 22.86 9.30 -26.89
C SER A 57 24.15 8.88 -26.19
N LEU A 58 24.07 8.30 -25.00
CA LEU A 58 25.24 7.88 -24.21
C LEU A 58 25.66 6.42 -24.44
N THR A 59 24.76 5.58 -24.94
CA THR A 59 25.04 4.16 -25.24
C THR A 59 25.76 3.94 -26.59
N GLY A 60 26.11 5.00 -27.31
CA GLY A 60 26.89 4.96 -28.55
C GLY A 60 28.41 4.80 -28.38
N ILE A 61 28.92 4.67 -27.14
CA ILE A 61 30.36 4.61 -26.87
C ILE A 61 30.73 3.26 -26.22
N GLY A 62 31.10 2.30 -27.07
CA GLY A 62 32.10 1.25 -26.85
C GLY A 62 31.98 0.31 -25.65
N THR A 63 31.47 -0.90 -25.88
CA THR A 63 31.67 -2.07 -25.00
C THR A 63 32.88 -2.90 -25.45
N THR A 64 33.83 -3.12 -24.54
CA THR A 64 34.82 -4.22 -24.63
C THR A 64 34.84 -5.03 -23.34
N ALA A 65 35.00 -6.34 -23.50
CA ALA A 65 34.73 -7.40 -22.52
C ALA A 65 35.90 -7.72 -21.56
N ALA A 66 35.59 -8.22 -20.36
CA ALA A 66 36.29 -9.25 -19.54
C ALA A 66 35.47 -9.53 -18.26
N LYS A 67 34.92 -10.72 -18.05
CA LYS A 67 35.43 -11.93 -17.34
C LYS A 67 35.62 -11.83 -15.81
N ASP A 68 34.82 -12.64 -15.12
CA ASP A 68 35.02 -13.34 -13.84
C ASP A 68 35.55 -12.57 -12.63
N ASP A 69 34.64 -11.86 -11.95
CA ASP A 69 34.59 -11.84 -10.48
C ASP A 69 33.17 -11.45 -10.03
N MET A 70 32.53 -12.27 -9.18
CA MET A 70 31.17 -12.04 -8.67
C MET A 70 31.15 -10.95 -7.57
N THR A 71 31.55 -9.75 -7.94
CA THR A 71 31.04 -8.52 -7.31
C THR A 71 30.60 -7.60 -8.44
N CYS A 72 29.48 -7.93 -9.07
CA CYS A 72 28.77 -6.97 -9.90
C CYS A 72 28.28 -5.84 -8.98
N THR A 73 29.10 -4.80 -8.84
CA THR A 73 28.64 -3.44 -8.59
C THR A 73 27.78 -3.04 -9.78
N CYS A 74 26.54 -3.53 -9.80
CA CYS A 74 25.51 -2.93 -10.63
C CYS A 74 25.37 -1.50 -10.13
N ASN A 75 25.89 -0.54 -10.89
CA ASN A 75 25.53 0.86 -10.71
C ASN A 75 24.03 0.97 -10.98
N PHE A 76 23.28 0.96 -9.88
CA PHE A 76 21.84 1.14 -9.83
C PHE A 76 21.53 2.50 -10.45
N GLY A 77 20.64 2.54 -11.45
CA GLY A 77 20.34 3.78 -12.18
C GLY A 77 20.00 4.93 -11.23
N ASP A 78 20.77 6.02 -11.31
CA ASP A 78 20.56 7.39 -10.81
C ASP A 78 19.95 7.64 -9.41
N VAL A 79 19.79 6.63 -8.55
CA VAL A 79 19.28 6.81 -7.18
C VAL A 79 20.38 6.65 -6.13
N GLU A 80 21.52 7.29 -6.38
CA GLU A 80 22.76 7.16 -5.60
C GLU A 80 22.60 7.39 -4.08
N ASN A 81 21.49 8.03 -3.65
CA ASN A 81 21.23 8.42 -2.26
C ASN A 81 20.03 7.75 -1.57
N MET A 82 19.22 6.90 -2.24
CA MET A 82 18.04 6.28 -1.58
C MET A 82 18.29 4.89 -0.99
N ILE A 83 19.38 4.21 -1.36
CA ILE A 83 19.68 2.83 -0.92
C ILE A 83 20.75 2.80 0.20
N THR A 84 21.13 3.95 0.74
CA THR A 84 22.03 4.01 1.90
C THR A 84 21.24 4.10 3.20
N PHE A 85 21.64 3.30 4.19
CA PHE A 85 21.11 3.42 5.56
C PHE A 85 21.45 4.79 6.15
N GLU A 86 20.53 5.35 6.93
CA GLU A 86 20.83 6.51 7.75
C GLU A 86 21.64 6.09 8.97
N LYS A 87 22.57 6.96 9.39
CA LYS A 87 23.31 6.79 10.64
C LYS A 87 22.58 7.52 11.77
N PRO A 88 22.38 6.92 12.95
CA PRO A 88 21.69 7.56 14.08
C PRO A 88 22.23 8.95 14.40
N GLU A 89 23.56 9.13 14.40
CA GLU A 89 24.22 10.41 14.67
C GLU A 89 23.79 11.55 13.74
N ASN A 90 23.30 11.26 12.54
CA ASN A 90 22.89 12.25 11.54
C ASN A 90 21.39 12.59 11.61
N CYS A 91 20.59 11.86 12.38
CA CYS A 91 19.13 11.96 12.37
C CYS A 91 18.55 12.90 13.43
N GLY A 92 19.34 13.28 14.45
CA GLY A 92 18.86 14.09 15.58
C GLY A 92 17.92 13.33 16.54
N PRO A 93 17.66 13.89 17.74
CA PRO A 93 16.91 13.20 18.79
C PRO A 93 15.47 12.88 18.41
N ASP A 94 14.80 13.76 17.66
CA ASP A 94 13.38 13.62 17.31
C ASP A 94 13.11 12.44 16.37
N ARG A 95 14.07 12.10 15.50
CA ARG A 95 13.97 10.95 14.59
C ARG A 95 14.54 9.67 15.18
N ASN A 96 15.41 9.79 16.18
CA ASN A 96 16.03 8.66 16.88
C ASN A 96 15.18 8.13 18.04
N TYR A 97 13.95 8.59 18.22
CA TYR A 97 13.11 8.14 19.34
C TYR A 97 12.87 6.62 19.35
N LEU A 98 12.81 5.97 18.17
CA LEU A 98 12.75 4.50 18.08
C LEU A 98 14.04 3.80 18.47
N GLN A 99 15.20 4.48 18.49
CA GLN A 99 16.48 3.86 18.84
C GLN A 99 16.44 3.28 20.26
N LYS A 100 15.86 4.02 21.22
CA LYS A 100 15.66 3.52 22.59
C LYS A 100 14.72 2.31 22.63
N GLN A 101 13.68 2.33 21.80
CA GLN A 101 12.73 1.22 21.69
C GLN A 101 13.39 -0.02 21.03
N PHE A 102 14.34 0.16 20.11
CA PHE A 102 15.12 -0.94 19.54
C PHE A 102 16.09 -1.56 20.53
N GLU A 103 16.69 -0.78 21.44
CA GLU A 103 17.48 -1.36 22.53
C GLU A 103 16.61 -2.21 23.47
N ALA A 104 15.35 -1.80 23.71
CA ALA A 104 14.39 -2.63 24.42
C ALA A 104 14.02 -3.89 23.62
N PHE A 105 13.86 -3.78 22.30
CA PHE A 105 13.61 -4.91 21.42
C PHE A 105 14.77 -5.92 21.40
N LYS A 106 16.03 -5.47 21.35
CA LYS A 106 17.21 -6.35 21.43
C LYS A 106 17.23 -7.17 22.72
N LYS A 107 16.71 -6.65 23.83
CA LYS A 107 16.55 -7.42 25.07
C LYS A 107 15.49 -8.52 24.92
N ALA A 108 14.43 -8.27 24.16
CA ALA A 108 13.41 -9.26 23.83
C ALA A 108 13.87 -10.25 22.73
N ASP A 109 14.88 -9.89 21.94
CA ASP A 109 15.51 -10.70 20.89
C ASP A 109 17.02 -10.92 21.19
N PRO A 110 17.37 -11.67 22.25
CA PRO A 110 18.76 -11.83 22.69
C PRO A 110 19.64 -12.56 21.66
N LYS A 111 19.03 -13.27 20.71
CA LYS A 111 19.72 -13.97 19.63
C LYS A 111 19.90 -13.10 18.38
N GLY A 112 19.38 -11.87 18.36
CA GLY A 112 19.47 -10.95 17.23
C GLY A 112 18.76 -11.47 15.97
N LEU A 113 17.72 -12.29 16.13
CA LEU A 113 17.00 -12.93 15.03
C LEU A 113 16.34 -11.90 14.11
N PHE A 114 15.94 -10.75 14.61
CA PHE A 114 15.23 -9.72 13.85
C PHE A 114 16.03 -8.43 13.71
N ALA A 115 16.76 -8.01 14.74
CA ALA A 115 17.57 -6.79 14.65
C ALA A 115 18.89 -7.00 13.87
N GLY A 116 19.41 -8.23 13.81
CA GLY A 116 20.63 -8.57 13.09
C GLY A 116 20.45 -8.72 11.58
N GLY A 117 21.55 -8.59 10.85
CA GLY A 117 21.61 -9.03 9.45
C GLY A 117 21.49 -10.57 9.41
N ARG A 118 20.70 -11.08 8.47
CA ARG A 118 20.64 -12.53 8.21
C ARG A 118 21.46 -12.86 6.96
N ASP A 119 21.91 -14.10 6.85
CA ASP A 119 22.50 -14.61 5.61
C ASP A 119 21.38 -14.82 4.58
N TYR A 120 21.10 -13.76 3.83
CA TYR A 120 19.99 -13.76 2.87
C TYR A 120 20.22 -14.69 1.68
N SER A 121 21.48 -15.11 1.43
CA SER A 121 21.82 -16.06 0.36
C SER A 121 21.20 -17.45 0.57
N LYS A 122 20.82 -17.78 1.81
CA LYS A 122 20.23 -19.08 2.20
C LYS A 122 18.72 -19.05 2.36
N THR A 123 18.10 -17.88 2.28
CA THR A 123 16.65 -17.74 2.28
C THR A 123 16.21 -17.61 0.84
N ALA A 124 15.38 -18.52 0.35
CA ALA A 124 14.76 -18.37 -0.96
C ALA A 124 14.12 -16.98 -1.01
N GLU A 125 14.66 -16.06 -1.83
CA GLU A 125 14.33 -14.64 -1.72
C GLU A 125 12.86 -14.38 -2.06
N ILE A 126 12.00 -14.39 -1.03
CA ILE A 126 10.60 -14.00 -1.17
C ILE A 126 10.52 -12.49 -1.43
N LEU A 127 11.43 -11.68 -0.88
CA LEU A 127 11.58 -10.25 -1.16
C LEU A 127 13.01 -9.81 -0.76
N PRO A 128 13.80 -9.13 -1.62
CA PRO A 128 15.13 -8.65 -1.24
C PRO A 128 15.10 -7.55 -0.17
N ARG A 129 16.08 -7.52 0.76
CA ARG A 129 16.18 -6.48 1.82
C ARG A 129 16.22 -5.05 1.26
N LYS A 130 16.87 -4.86 0.12
CA LYS A 130 16.93 -3.56 -0.59
C LYS A 130 15.54 -3.00 -0.92
N CYS A 131 14.53 -3.84 -1.12
CA CYS A 131 13.15 -3.41 -1.35
C CYS A 131 12.59 -2.70 -0.11
N ALA A 132 12.77 -3.28 1.08
CA ALA A 132 12.29 -2.68 2.33
C ALA A 132 12.99 -1.33 2.59
N LEU A 133 14.31 -1.28 2.44
CA LEU A 133 15.08 -0.04 2.57
C LEU A 133 14.56 1.06 1.63
N TYR A 134 14.42 0.73 0.34
CA TYR A 134 13.94 1.67 -0.66
C TYR A 134 12.52 2.16 -0.35
N ILE A 135 11.60 1.26 -0.01
CA ILE A 135 10.22 1.60 0.37
C ILE A 135 10.21 2.58 1.55
N MET A 136 10.96 2.28 2.61
CA MET A 136 11.00 3.11 3.82
C MET A 136 11.60 4.50 3.55
N LYS A 137 12.72 4.58 2.82
CA LYS A 137 13.40 5.84 2.47
C LYS A 137 12.56 6.69 1.52
N ARG A 138 11.93 6.06 0.52
CA ARG A 138 11.10 6.76 -0.44
C ARG A 138 9.83 7.30 0.19
N PHE A 139 9.13 6.50 1.00
CA PHE A 139 7.92 6.97 1.68
C PHE A 139 8.20 8.18 2.56
N TRP A 140 9.36 8.18 3.24
CA TRP A 140 9.85 9.34 3.98
C TRP A 140 10.03 10.57 3.09
N LYS A 141 10.76 10.42 1.98
CA LYS A 141 11.07 11.52 1.04
C LYS A 141 9.83 12.06 0.32
N ASP A 142 8.90 11.20 -0.07
CA ASP A 142 7.80 11.59 -0.97
C ASP A 142 6.56 12.08 -0.21
N ARG A 143 6.34 11.59 1.02
CA ARG A 143 5.04 11.76 1.69
C ARG A 143 5.08 12.44 3.02
N ALA A 144 6.25 12.59 3.64
CA ALA A 144 6.36 13.22 4.94
C ALA A 144 7.46 14.26 4.87
N LEU A 145 7.22 15.39 4.23
CA LEU A 145 8.17 16.51 4.20
C LEU A 145 7.88 17.46 5.37
N THR A 146 8.90 17.95 6.07
CA THR A 146 8.72 19.08 6.98
C THR A 146 8.38 20.33 6.15
N PRO A 147 7.82 21.39 6.77
CA PRO A 147 7.67 22.69 6.13
C PRO A 147 8.94 23.19 5.41
N GLU A 148 10.10 23.03 6.04
CA GLU A 148 11.41 23.38 5.48
C GLU A 148 11.75 22.49 4.29
N GLU A 149 11.66 21.17 4.45
CA GLU A 149 11.95 20.21 3.37
C GLU A 149 11.01 20.42 2.17
N LYS A 150 9.75 20.79 2.41
CA LYS A 150 8.77 21.08 1.36
C LYS A 150 9.07 22.38 0.63
N ARG A 151 9.47 23.42 1.36
CA ARG A 151 9.98 24.66 0.76
C ARG A 151 11.17 24.40 -0.14
N GLU A 152 12.17 23.66 0.35
CA GLU A 152 13.36 23.32 -0.43
C GLU A 152 13.02 22.44 -1.65
N ALA A 153 12.09 21.49 -1.51
CA ALA A 153 11.59 20.69 -2.63
C ALA A 153 10.88 21.53 -3.69
N ASP A 154 10.10 22.53 -3.30
CA ASP A 154 9.44 23.45 -4.23
C ASP A 154 10.44 24.40 -4.91
N ILE A 155 11.47 24.87 -4.19
CA ILE A 155 12.59 25.64 -4.75
C ILE A 155 13.33 24.79 -5.80
N GLU A 156 13.70 23.57 -5.46
CA GLU A 156 14.43 22.67 -6.36
C GLU A 156 13.60 22.30 -7.60
N PHE A 157 12.32 22.03 -7.40
CA PHE A 157 11.38 21.81 -8.50
C PHE A 157 11.34 23.03 -9.44
N ASN A 158 11.27 24.25 -8.90
CA ASN A 158 11.21 25.48 -9.70
C ASN A 158 12.48 25.78 -10.50
N ARG A 159 13.64 25.29 -10.06
CA ARG A 159 14.92 25.42 -10.81
C ARG A 159 14.87 24.70 -12.15
N THR A 160 14.11 23.62 -12.25
CA THR A 160 14.06 22.75 -13.43
C THR A 160 12.72 22.80 -14.17
N ALA A 161 11.65 23.27 -13.51
CA ALA A 161 10.33 23.39 -14.10
C ALA A 161 10.23 24.60 -15.07
N PRO A 162 9.52 24.47 -16.20
CA PRO A 162 9.23 25.62 -17.06
C PRO A 162 8.36 26.65 -16.31
N PRO A 163 8.41 27.95 -16.68
CA PRO A 163 7.71 29.01 -15.95
C PRO A 163 6.22 28.75 -15.71
N THR A 164 5.53 28.11 -16.65
CA THR A 164 4.09 27.78 -16.56
C THR A 164 3.75 26.70 -15.55
N ASN A 165 4.77 26.01 -15.02
CA ASN A 165 4.62 24.90 -14.08
C ASN A 165 5.30 25.18 -12.74
N GLN A 166 5.94 26.33 -12.53
CA GLN A 166 6.57 26.64 -11.25
C GLN A 166 5.54 26.67 -10.11
N ARG A 167 5.93 26.15 -8.96
CA ARG A 167 5.17 26.16 -7.70
C ARG A 167 5.40 27.45 -6.95
N GLU A 168 4.41 27.86 -6.18
CA GLU A 168 4.59 28.98 -5.24
C GLU A 168 5.53 28.56 -4.11
N VAL A 169 6.63 29.29 -3.93
CA VAL A 169 7.52 29.12 -2.77
C VAL A 169 7.02 30.03 -1.65
N LYS A 170 6.49 29.42 -0.59
CA LYS A 170 5.91 30.16 0.55
C LYS A 170 6.95 30.36 1.65
N ASP A 171 6.64 31.22 2.62
CA ASP A 171 7.38 31.20 3.88
C ASP A 171 7.17 29.86 4.58
N VAL A 172 8.19 29.38 5.30
CA VAL A 172 8.16 28.09 6.03
C VAL A 172 6.93 27.98 6.93
N LYS A 173 6.55 29.07 7.60
CA LYS A 173 5.37 29.13 8.49
C LYS A 173 4.03 28.86 7.78
N ASP A 174 3.97 29.11 6.46
CA ASP A 174 2.75 28.97 5.65
C ASP A 174 2.61 27.57 5.06
N TYR A 175 3.68 26.77 5.10
CA TYR A 175 3.59 25.36 4.82
C TYR A 175 2.92 24.66 5.99
N LYS A 176 1.74 24.06 5.73
CA LYS A 176 1.11 23.16 6.67
C LYS A 176 2.09 22.04 6.99
N LYS A 177 2.40 21.84 8.28
CA LYS A 177 3.09 20.64 8.75
C LYS A 177 2.38 19.43 8.18
N ASP A 178 3.12 18.48 7.64
CA ASP A 178 2.53 17.25 7.12
C ASP A 178 1.89 16.48 8.29
N PRO A 179 0.57 16.58 8.50
CA PRO A 179 0.14 16.61 9.88
C PRO A 179 -0.14 15.21 10.44
N TRP A 180 -0.07 14.13 9.66
CA TRP A 180 -0.75 12.90 10.09
C TRP A 180 -0.25 11.61 9.44
N LEU A 181 1.06 11.44 9.26
CA LEU A 181 1.57 10.14 8.78
C LEU A 181 2.29 9.34 9.84
N PHE A 182 2.68 9.95 10.95
CA PHE A 182 3.46 9.31 11.99
C PHE A 182 2.97 9.73 13.37
N ALA A 183 2.99 8.77 14.28
CA ALA A 183 2.74 8.99 15.69
C ALA A 183 3.82 8.28 16.52
N LYS A 184 3.85 8.56 17.82
CA LYS A 184 4.65 7.80 18.80
C LYS A 184 3.77 7.37 19.95
N CYS A 185 4.26 6.37 20.67
CA CYS A 185 3.65 5.86 21.88
C CYS A 185 4.73 5.59 22.90
N ASP A 186 4.50 6.03 24.13
CA ASP A 186 5.40 5.76 25.26
C ASP A 186 5.20 4.36 25.83
N LYS A 187 4.01 3.77 25.61
CA LYS A 187 3.58 2.47 26.15
C LYS A 187 2.88 1.65 25.08
N ASP A 188 2.70 0.36 25.35
CA ASP A 188 1.99 -0.57 24.45
C ASP A 188 0.50 -0.24 24.31
N THR A 189 -0.09 0.43 25.29
CA THR A 189 -1.51 0.81 25.30
C THR A 189 -1.69 2.31 25.43
N GLY A 190 -2.85 2.80 25.00
CA GLY A 190 -3.21 4.22 25.04
C GLY A 190 -3.26 4.91 23.69
N THR A 191 -3.45 6.23 23.77
CA THR A 191 -3.62 7.13 22.62
C THR A 191 -2.26 7.54 22.07
N PRO A 192 -2.01 7.38 20.76
CA PRO A 192 -0.78 7.85 20.15
C PRO A 192 -0.61 9.37 20.22
N GLU A 193 0.60 9.81 20.55
CA GLU A 193 0.99 11.20 20.36
C GLU A 193 1.28 11.40 18.87
N ARG A 194 0.45 12.23 18.23
CA ARG A 194 0.56 12.53 16.80
C ARG A 194 1.65 13.57 16.53
N TYR A 195 2.05 13.67 15.26
CA TYR A 195 2.90 14.69 14.66
C TYR A 195 4.41 14.49 14.81
N GLY A 196 5.17 14.73 13.73
CA GLY A 196 6.62 14.97 13.79
C GLY A 196 7.53 13.76 14.07
N HIS A 197 6.97 12.57 14.29
CA HIS A 197 7.74 11.39 14.70
C HIS A 197 8.25 10.55 13.52
N LYS A 198 8.95 11.16 12.56
CA LYS A 198 9.56 10.41 11.45
C LYS A 198 10.77 9.63 11.95
N ALA A 199 10.70 8.30 11.96
CA ALA A 199 11.82 7.47 12.41
C ALA A 199 13.05 7.58 11.47
N CYS A 200 14.24 7.50 12.06
CA CYS A 200 15.50 7.35 11.31
C CYS A 200 15.57 5.94 10.68
N VAL A 201 15.78 5.86 9.36
CA VAL A 201 15.83 4.60 8.60
C VAL A 201 17.23 3.98 8.68
N THR A 202 17.56 3.49 9.88
CA THR A 202 18.83 2.82 10.19
C THR A 202 18.84 1.37 9.74
N GLU A 203 20.02 0.75 9.64
CA GLU A 203 20.13 -0.68 9.29
C GLU A 203 19.36 -1.58 10.26
N ASN A 204 19.47 -1.34 11.57
CA ASN A 204 18.75 -2.13 12.58
C ASN A 204 17.23 -2.03 12.43
N TYR A 205 16.73 -0.83 12.12
CA TYR A 205 15.29 -0.64 11.91
C TYR A 205 14.81 -1.37 10.66
N VAL A 206 15.53 -1.23 9.55
CA VAL A 206 15.21 -1.91 8.30
C VAL A 206 15.29 -3.43 8.48
N ASN A 207 16.32 -3.96 9.14
CA ASN A 207 16.45 -5.38 9.44
C ASN A 207 15.25 -5.87 10.26
N LEU A 208 14.88 -5.15 11.32
CA LEU A 208 13.74 -5.52 12.15
C LEU A 208 12.44 -5.61 11.34
N VAL A 209 12.13 -4.58 10.55
CA VAL A 209 10.93 -4.55 9.71
C VAL A 209 10.96 -5.63 8.64
N TYR A 210 12.09 -5.76 7.93
CA TYR A 210 12.29 -6.73 6.86
C TYR A 210 12.18 -8.17 7.38
N ASN A 211 12.92 -8.52 8.43
CA ASN A 211 12.92 -9.85 9.01
C ASN A 211 11.54 -10.21 9.58
N SER A 212 10.80 -9.22 10.11
CA SER A 212 9.40 -9.40 10.53
C SER A 212 8.49 -9.72 9.33
N LEU A 213 8.64 -8.98 8.23
CA LEU A 213 7.87 -9.20 7.00
C LEU A 213 8.10 -10.61 6.45
N ILE A 214 9.37 -11.02 6.32
CA ILE A 214 9.72 -12.34 5.76
C ILE A 214 9.24 -13.48 6.66
N ASP A 215 9.43 -13.37 7.99
CA ASP A 215 9.01 -14.44 8.89
C ASP A 215 7.47 -14.57 8.95
N VAL A 216 6.74 -13.46 8.92
CA VAL A 216 5.27 -13.51 8.84
C VAL A 216 4.82 -14.05 7.48
N ALA A 217 5.43 -13.61 6.39
CA ALA A 217 5.12 -14.06 5.04
C ALA A 217 5.30 -15.57 4.89
N ASP A 218 6.42 -16.11 5.36
CA ASP A 218 6.69 -17.55 5.33
C ASP A 218 5.79 -18.33 6.32
N CYS A 219 5.68 -17.85 7.56
CA CYS A 219 4.92 -18.53 8.61
C CYS A 219 3.44 -18.64 8.24
N LEU A 220 2.85 -17.54 7.77
CA LEU A 220 1.44 -17.45 7.45
C LEU A 220 1.14 -17.64 5.96
N GLU A 221 2.13 -17.92 5.11
CA GLU A 221 1.92 -18.14 3.65
C GLU A 221 1.28 -16.92 2.97
N VAL A 222 1.85 -15.75 3.23
CA VAL A 222 1.47 -14.49 2.59
C VAL A 222 2.52 -14.16 1.52
N PRO A 223 2.13 -13.94 0.26
CA PRO A 223 3.09 -13.63 -0.80
C PRO A 223 3.73 -12.25 -0.60
N ALA A 224 5.00 -12.21 -0.18
CA ALA A 224 5.66 -10.95 0.21
C ALA A 224 5.73 -9.93 -0.95
N LYS A 225 6.05 -10.38 -2.17
CA LYS A 225 6.11 -9.51 -3.37
C LYS A 225 4.74 -8.94 -3.76
N PHE A 226 3.67 -9.70 -3.54
CA PHE A 226 2.30 -9.22 -3.77
C PHE A 226 1.90 -8.11 -2.79
N ILE A 227 2.32 -8.21 -1.53
CA ILE A 227 1.92 -7.27 -0.48
C ILE A 227 2.86 -6.06 -0.38
N ALA A 228 4.09 -6.16 -0.89
CA ALA A 228 5.07 -5.07 -0.82
C ALA A 228 4.58 -3.76 -1.45
N PRO A 229 3.97 -3.74 -2.67
CA PRO A 229 3.37 -2.52 -3.22
C PRO A 229 2.25 -1.94 -2.34
N LYS A 230 1.48 -2.81 -1.65
CA LYS A 230 0.42 -2.37 -0.74
C LYS A 230 1.01 -1.71 0.49
N LEU A 231 1.93 -2.38 1.18
CA LEU A 231 2.59 -1.81 2.37
C LEU A 231 3.39 -0.55 2.04
N SER A 232 3.98 -0.48 0.84
CA SER A 232 4.59 0.74 0.31
C SER A 232 3.58 1.87 0.14
N ASN A 233 2.34 1.57 -0.23
CA ASN A 233 1.28 2.56 -0.36
C ASN A 233 0.71 2.99 1.00
N GLU A 234 0.55 2.06 1.94
CA GLU A 234 -0.11 2.31 3.23
C GLU A 234 0.80 3.03 4.22
N SER A 235 1.95 2.45 4.53
CA SER A 235 2.79 2.87 5.64
C SER A 235 4.23 3.16 5.25
N GLY A 236 4.63 2.80 4.03
CA GLY A 236 6.03 2.76 3.65
C GLY A 236 6.83 1.80 4.52
N LEU A 237 6.21 0.75 5.05
CA LEU A 237 6.80 -0.18 6.02
C LEU A 237 7.25 0.45 7.35
N HIS A 238 6.77 1.65 7.69
CA HIS A 238 7.09 2.27 8.97
C HIS A 238 6.17 1.78 10.08
N VAL A 239 6.75 1.30 11.17
CA VAL A 239 6.02 0.76 12.33
C VAL A 239 5.10 1.79 12.97
N ASN A 240 5.50 3.04 12.91
CA ASN A 240 4.84 4.14 13.57
C ASN A 240 3.95 4.97 12.63
N ALA A 241 3.71 4.44 11.41
CA ALA A 241 2.79 5.04 10.47
C ALA A 241 1.40 5.16 11.11
N PHE A 242 0.77 6.32 10.96
CA PHE A 242 -0.47 6.64 11.64
C PHE A 242 -1.35 7.56 10.82
N GLY A 243 -2.37 7.00 10.18
CA GLY A 243 -3.23 7.71 9.25
C GLY A 243 -4.15 8.77 9.86
N LEU A 244 -4.82 9.49 8.97
CA LEU A 244 -5.77 10.55 9.32
C LEU A 244 -6.93 10.04 10.18
N VAL A 245 -7.46 8.87 9.85
CA VAL A 245 -8.61 8.24 10.52
C VAL A 245 -8.19 7.24 11.60
N ASN A 246 -7.03 7.48 12.23
CA ASN A 246 -6.44 6.63 13.28
C ASN A 246 -6.00 5.22 12.82
N ASP A 247 -5.77 5.04 11.52
CA ASP A 247 -5.21 3.81 10.97
C ASP A 247 -3.78 3.59 11.45
N GLY A 248 -3.53 2.52 12.19
CA GLY A 248 -2.28 2.31 12.91
C GLY A 248 -1.37 1.25 12.30
N GLY A 249 -0.08 1.56 12.25
CA GLY A 249 1.00 0.59 12.05
C GLY A 249 1.30 0.28 10.60
N ILE A 250 2.10 -0.76 10.38
CA ILE A 250 2.55 -1.11 9.02
C ILE A 250 1.38 -1.50 8.12
N GLY A 251 0.37 -2.15 8.69
CA GLY A 251 -0.86 -2.48 7.97
C GLY A 251 -1.86 -1.31 7.83
N GLN A 252 -1.66 -0.17 8.51
CA GLN A 252 -2.65 0.91 8.59
C GLN A 252 -4.04 0.36 8.98
N PHE A 253 -4.13 -0.36 10.11
CA PHE A 253 -5.38 -1.02 10.49
C PHE A 253 -6.40 -0.04 11.06
N THR A 254 -7.57 0.00 10.43
CA THR A 254 -8.81 0.56 10.98
C THR A 254 -9.33 -0.27 12.16
N ASP A 255 -10.28 0.26 12.94
CA ASP A 255 -11.02 -0.48 14.00
C ASP A 255 -11.62 -1.77 13.45
N GLN A 256 -12.28 -1.67 12.29
CA GLN A 256 -12.94 -2.81 11.65
C GLN A 256 -11.92 -3.86 11.21
N ALA A 257 -10.78 -3.45 10.68
CA ALA A 257 -9.73 -4.40 10.29
C ALA A 257 -9.17 -5.13 11.52
N LEU A 258 -8.95 -4.45 12.64
CA LEU A 258 -8.52 -5.09 13.89
C LEU A 258 -9.59 -6.01 14.48
N ALA A 259 -10.87 -5.62 14.42
CA ALA A 259 -11.98 -6.48 14.83
C ALA A 259 -12.03 -7.76 13.97
N ASP A 260 -11.80 -7.65 12.66
CA ASP A 260 -11.72 -8.79 11.75
C ASP A 260 -10.51 -9.68 12.09
N VAL A 261 -9.35 -9.10 12.43
CA VAL A 261 -8.19 -9.85 12.92
C VAL A 261 -8.53 -10.61 14.20
N ALA A 262 -9.12 -9.93 15.19
CA ALA A 262 -9.52 -10.52 16.46
C ALA A 262 -10.50 -11.69 16.28
N GLN A 263 -11.51 -11.53 15.42
CA GLN A 263 -12.49 -12.58 15.12
C GLN A 263 -11.86 -13.82 14.49
N ASN A 264 -10.79 -13.64 13.71
CA ASN A 264 -10.10 -14.73 13.03
C ASN A 264 -8.90 -15.28 13.82
N PHE A 265 -8.51 -14.61 14.90
CA PHE A 265 -7.24 -14.83 15.57
C PHE A 265 -7.02 -16.28 16.01
N GLU A 266 -7.99 -16.89 16.71
CA GLU A 266 -7.81 -18.23 17.27
C GLU A 266 -7.52 -19.30 16.20
N ASN A 267 -8.07 -19.16 15.00
CA ASN A 267 -7.79 -20.06 13.87
C ASN A 267 -6.33 -19.97 13.41
N PHE A 268 -5.74 -18.77 13.42
CA PHE A 268 -4.36 -18.54 12.99
C PHE A 268 -3.36 -18.74 14.13
N LYS A 269 -3.75 -18.45 15.37
CA LYS A 269 -2.95 -18.72 16.55
C LYS A 269 -2.56 -20.20 16.62
N GLY A 270 -3.51 -21.11 16.38
CA GLY A 270 -3.22 -22.55 16.32
C GLY A 270 -2.22 -22.90 15.20
N ARG A 271 -2.38 -22.30 14.01
CA ARG A 271 -1.44 -22.47 12.89
C ARG A 271 -0.04 -21.99 13.23
N ILE A 272 0.08 -20.81 13.83
CA ILE A 272 1.38 -20.26 14.24
C ILE A 272 1.97 -21.16 15.33
N ASN A 273 1.23 -21.52 16.38
CA ASN A 273 1.74 -22.27 17.53
C ASN A 273 2.16 -23.70 17.20
N ASN A 274 1.42 -24.37 16.32
CA ASN A 274 1.67 -25.77 15.98
C ASN A 274 2.62 -25.94 14.78
N SER A 275 2.97 -24.85 14.08
CA SER A 275 3.85 -24.92 12.92
C SER A 275 5.29 -25.27 13.30
N THR A 276 5.89 -26.13 12.49
CA THR A 276 7.31 -26.51 12.55
C THR A 276 8.21 -25.58 11.74
N LYS A 277 7.65 -24.64 10.96
CA LYS A 277 8.45 -23.65 10.21
C LYS A 277 9.29 -22.82 11.17
N GLU A 278 10.57 -22.65 10.87
CA GLU A 278 11.48 -21.86 11.69
C GLU A 278 11.00 -20.41 11.84
N SER A 279 10.41 -19.83 10.79
CA SER A 279 9.79 -18.51 10.82
C SER A 279 8.74 -18.40 11.94
N CYS A 280 7.80 -19.34 12.03
CA CYS A 280 6.81 -19.38 13.10
C CYS A 280 7.46 -19.58 14.49
N GLN A 281 8.49 -20.43 14.60
CA GLN A 281 9.21 -20.62 15.86
C GLN A 281 9.87 -19.31 16.33
N ARG A 282 10.48 -18.55 15.42
CA ARG A 282 11.07 -17.24 15.72
C ARG A 282 10.00 -16.23 16.14
N LEU A 283 8.87 -16.16 15.45
CA LEU A 283 7.75 -15.28 15.86
C LEU A 283 7.28 -15.56 17.30
N ARG A 284 7.16 -16.83 17.68
CA ARG A 284 6.74 -17.24 19.04
C ARG A 284 7.80 -16.95 20.11
N SER A 285 9.06 -16.81 19.70
CA SER A 285 10.16 -16.55 20.64
C SER A 285 10.17 -15.11 21.17
N ILE A 286 9.48 -14.18 20.49
CA ILE A 286 9.38 -12.78 20.90
C ILE A 286 8.09 -12.55 21.72
N PRO A 287 8.19 -12.18 23.01
CA PRO A 287 7.01 -11.92 23.84
C PRO A 287 6.08 -10.86 23.23
N GLY A 288 4.79 -11.18 23.16
CA GLY A 288 3.76 -10.27 22.66
C GLY A 288 3.69 -10.10 21.13
N ALA A 289 4.62 -10.68 20.36
CA ALA A 289 4.55 -10.67 18.90
C ALA A 289 3.33 -11.42 18.36
N VAL A 290 3.04 -12.59 18.95
CA VAL A 290 1.78 -13.31 18.77
C VAL A 290 0.96 -13.11 20.04
N PRO A 291 -0.21 -12.43 19.98
CA PRO A 291 -1.05 -12.24 21.17
C PRO A 291 -1.41 -13.56 21.85
N ALA A 292 -1.62 -13.55 23.16
CA ALA A 292 -2.02 -14.78 23.86
C ALA A 292 -3.49 -15.12 23.58
N LYS A 293 -4.33 -14.13 23.28
CA LYS A 293 -5.77 -14.28 23.03
C LYS A 293 -6.30 -13.15 22.16
N ALA A 294 -7.44 -13.38 21.51
CA ALA A 294 -8.09 -12.36 20.67
C ALA A 294 -8.38 -11.03 21.40
N ALA A 295 -8.67 -11.09 22.72
CA ALA A 295 -8.98 -9.91 23.53
C ALA A 295 -7.80 -8.93 23.72
N GLU A 296 -6.57 -9.32 23.35
CA GLU A 296 -5.40 -8.44 23.35
C GLU A 296 -5.25 -7.64 22.04
N ILE A 297 -6.08 -7.91 21.04
CA ILE A 297 -6.16 -7.16 19.79
C ILE A 297 -7.19 -6.04 19.99
N LEU A 298 -6.70 -4.86 20.36
CA LEU A 298 -7.55 -3.73 20.77
C LEU A 298 -7.99 -2.94 19.53
N SER A 299 -9.27 -2.96 19.19
CA SER A 299 -9.77 -2.24 18.01
C SER A 299 -10.03 -0.75 18.24
N GLU A 300 -10.11 -0.31 19.49
CA GLU A 300 -10.51 1.05 19.85
C GLU A 300 -9.41 2.07 19.58
N ASP A 301 -9.79 3.24 19.06
CA ASP A 301 -8.87 4.35 18.76
C ASP A 301 -8.02 4.80 19.96
N SER A 302 -8.63 4.83 21.15
CA SER A 302 -7.96 5.19 22.40
C SER A 302 -6.87 4.20 22.82
N GLN A 303 -6.75 3.07 22.12
CA GLN A 303 -5.81 1.99 22.38
C GLN A 303 -4.90 1.69 21.18
N ARG A 304 -4.80 2.59 20.20
CA ARG A 304 -4.06 2.32 18.95
C ARG A 304 -2.55 2.16 19.14
N CYS A 305 -1.99 2.55 20.30
CA CYS A 305 -0.58 2.33 20.60
C CYS A 305 -0.13 0.87 20.45
N HIS A 306 -1.02 -0.11 20.64
CA HIS A 306 -0.66 -1.52 20.55
C HIS A 306 -0.26 -1.96 19.13
N ALA A 307 -0.64 -1.18 18.11
CA ALA A 307 -0.35 -1.44 16.70
C ALA A 307 0.91 -0.73 16.19
N ILE A 308 1.46 0.23 16.96
CA ILE A 308 2.59 1.08 16.52
C ILE A 308 3.78 1.14 17.49
N SER A 309 3.57 0.82 18.77
CA SER A 309 4.61 0.91 19.80
C SER A 309 5.60 -0.24 19.73
N THR A 310 6.88 0.02 20.00
CA THR A 310 7.94 -0.99 20.01
C THR A 310 8.50 -1.16 21.42
N PRO A 311 8.76 -2.39 21.89
CA PRO A 311 8.29 -3.69 21.39
C PRO A 311 6.79 -3.92 21.69
N PRO A 312 6.10 -4.87 21.02
CA PRO A 312 6.61 -5.91 20.12
C PRO A 312 6.38 -5.63 18.62
N ASN A 313 5.92 -4.44 18.25
CA ASN A 313 5.89 -4.07 16.83
C ASN A 313 7.33 -3.92 16.29
N PRO A 314 7.58 -4.18 15.00
CA PRO A 314 6.62 -4.42 13.91
C PRO A 314 6.04 -5.84 13.82
N LEU A 315 6.57 -6.82 14.56
CA LEU A 315 6.16 -8.23 14.44
C LEU A 315 4.66 -8.42 14.65
N ARG A 316 4.11 -7.85 15.74
CA ARG A 316 2.68 -7.95 16.05
C ARG A 316 1.81 -7.36 14.94
N SER A 317 2.10 -6.14 14.50
CA SER A 317 1.41 -5.50 13.37
C SER A 317 1.46 -6.36 12.09
N MET A 318 2.60 -7.01 11.81
CA MET A 318 2.71 -7.92 10.66
C MET A 318 1.92 -9.21 10.86
N VAL A 319 1.91 -9.80 12.05
CA VAL A 319 1.04 -10.96 12.37
C VAL A 319 -0.43 -10.59 12.12
N TYR A 320 -0.86 -9.41 12.55
CA TYR A 320 -2.21 -8.91 12.26
C TYR A 320 -2.45 -8.84 10.76
N TYR A 321 -1.47 -8.35 10.00
CA TYR A 321 -1.56 -8.27 8.54
C TYR A 321 -1.76 -9.64 7.91
N GLY A 322 -0.98 -10.64 8.33
CA GLY A 322 -1.10 -11.99 7.76
C GLY A 322 -2.46 -12.63 8.06
N ILE A 323 -3.00 -12.43 9.26
CA ILE A 323 -4.35 -12.88 9.63
C ILE A 323 -5.40 -12.15 8.79
N PHE A 324 -5.29 -10.83 8.69
CA PHE A 324 -6.19 -9.98 7.92
C PHE A 324 -6.17 -10.34 6.43
N TYR A 325 -4.99 -10.62 5.86
CA TYR A 325 -4.81 -11.06 4.48
C TYR A 325 -5.65 -12.30 4.18
N HIS A 326 -5.54 -13.34 5.02
CA HIS A 326 -6.27 -14.59 4.78
C HIS A 326 -7.76 -14.46 5.04
N ALA A 327 -8.17 -13.73 6.08
CA ALA A 327 -9.57 -13.43 6.33
C ALA A 327 -10.19 -12.69 5.14
N THR A 328 -9.49 -11.68 4.63
CA THR A 328 -9.91 -10.88 3.47
C THR A 328 -9.97 -11.73 2.21
N LYS A 329 -8.96 -12.56 1.95
CA LYS A 329 -8.90 -13.46 0.78
C LYS A 329 -10.03 -14.47 0.79
N ARG A 330 -10.27 -15.14 1.93
CA ARG A 330 -11.38 -16.10 2.10
C ARG A 330 -12.73 -15.43 1.86
N ASN A 331 -12.96 -14.27 2.46
CA ASN A 331 -14.23 -13.56 2.34
C ASN A 331 -14.45 -13.02 0.91
N SER A 332 -13.40 -12.53 0.25
CA SER A 332 -13.44 -12.10 -1.15
C SER A 332 -13.74 -13.27 -2.10
N ASN A 333 -13.11 -14.43 -1.87
CA ASN A 333 -13.39 -15.65 -2.63
C ASN A 333 -14.82 -16.15 -2.41
N GLY A 334 -15.33 -16.10 -1.17
CA GLY A 334 -16.72 -16.43 -0.88
C GLY A 334 -17.71 -15.51 -1.62
N ALA A 335 -17.42 -14.20 -1.64
CA ALA A 335 -18.24 -13.23 -2.37
C ALA A 335 -18.14 -13.35 -3.90
N TRP A 336 -17.00 -13.81 -4.42
CA TRP A 336 -16.81 -14.17 -5.84
C TRP A 336 -17.61 -15.40 -6.22
N ASN A 337 -17.49 -16.48 -5.44
CA ASN A 337 -18.11 -17.78 -5.67
C ASN A 337 -19.62 -17.81 -5.41
N ARG A 338 -20.17 -16.72 -4.85
CA ARG A 338 -21.62 -16.61 -4.62
C ARG A 338 -22.37 -16.70 -5.95
N SER A 339 -23.21 -17.71 -6.09
CA SER A 339 -24.04 -17.97 -7.28
C SER A 339 -25.52 -17.62 -7.09
N THR A 340 -25.99 -17.44 -5.85
CA THR A 340 -27.40 -17.14 -5.53
C THR A 340 -27.54 -16.05 -4.46
N ASP A 341 -28.68 -15.36 -4.46
CA ASP A 341 -29.09 -14.45 -3.39
C ASP A 341 -30.57 -14.68 -3.05
N ALA A 342 -30.86 -15.10 -1.82
CA ALA A 342 -32.23 -15.34 -1.37
C ALA A 342 -33.15 -14.11 -1.49
N LYS A 343 -32.58 -12.90 -1.51
CA LYS A 343 -33.33 -11.65 -1.67
C LYS A 343 -33.45 -11.19 -3.13
N ASN A 344 -32.78 -11.86 -4.06
CA ASN A 344 -32.81 -11.51 -5.47
C ASN A 344 -32.79 -12.79 -6.33
N PRO A 345 -33.96 -13.27 -6.79
CA PRO A 345 -34.04 -14.48 -7.62
C PRO A 345 -33.28 -14.33 -8.95
N ASP A 346 -33.10 -13.11 -9.45
CA ASP A 346 -32.35 -12.79 -10.67
C ASP A 346 -30.85 -12.57 -10.41
N PHE A 347 -30.35 -12.97 -9.24
CA PHE A 347 -28.95 -12.84 -8.92
C PHE A 347 -28.10 -13.72 -9.84
N LYS A 348 -27.19 -13.08 -10.57
CA LYS A 348 -26.13 -13.74 -11.33
C LYS A 348 -24.80 -13.59 -10.59
N GLY A 349 -24.14 -14.72 -10.33
CA GLY A 349 -22.78 -14.75 -9.79
C GLY A 349 -21.74 -14.18 -10.76
N VAL A 350 -20.51 -13.95 -10.28
CA VAL A 350 -19.43 -13.35 -11.09
C VAL A 350 -19.15 -14.20 -12.33
N GLU A 351 -19.01 -15.51 -12.17
CA GLU A 351 -18.64 -16.39 -13.29
C GLU A 351 -19.72 -16.43 -14.39
N GLN A 352 -21.00 -16.41 -14.01
CA GLN A 352 -22.08 -16.35 -14.98
C GLN A 352 -22.06 -15.01 -15.73
N LEU A 353 -21.83 -13.90 -15.02
CA LEU A 353 -21.72 -12.58 -15.66
C LEU A 353 -20.49 -12.48 -16.58
N MET A 354 -19.39 -13.15 -16.26
CA MET A 354 -18.22 -13.22 -17.15
C MET A 354 -18.53 -14.00 -18.44
N LYS A 355 -19.28 -15.11 -18.34
CA LYS A 355 -19.78 -15.86 -19.51
C LYS A 355 -20.74 -15.01 -20.35
N ASP A 356 -21.71 -14.37 -19.71
CA ASP A 356 -22.66 -13.46 -20.36
C ASP A 356 -21.94 -12.29 -21.05
N ALA A 357 -20.77 -11.89 -20.53
CA ALA A 357 -19.93 -10.84 -21.08
C ALA A 357 -18.92 -11.31 -22.14
N GLY A 358 -18.84 -12.62 -22.43
CA GLY A 358 -17.92 -13.19 -23.41
C GLY A 358 -16.44 -13.15 -23.00
N ILE A 359 -16.14 -13.11 -21.70
CA ILE A 359 -14.78 -13.02 -21.15
C ILE A 359 -14.42 -14.17 -20.22
N ASP A 360 -15.11 -15.30 -20.33
CA ASP A 360 -14.86 -16.50 -19.52
C ASP A 360 -13.51 -17.16 -19.79
N SER A 361 -12.89 -16.84 -20.92
CA SER A 361 -11.52 -17.22 -21.29
C SER A 361 -10.42 -16.35 -20.67
N PHE A 362 -10.77 -15.22 -20.04
CA PHE A 362 -9.79 -14.36 -19.38
C PHE A 362 -9.24 -15.05 -18.13
N ASP A 363 -8.01 -14.70 -17.73
CA ASP A 363 -7.40 -15.26 -16.52
C ASP A 363 -8.17 -14.79 -15.27
N LYS A 364 -8.96 -15.71 -14.72
CA LYS A 364 -9.81 -15.47 -13.56
C LYS A 364 -9.01 -15.19 -12.30
N GLU A 365 -7.83 -15.80 -12.15
CA GLU A 365 -7.03 -15.62 -10.94
C GLU A 365 -6.40 -14.23 -10.92
N SER A 366 -5.91 -13.73 -12.05
CA SER A 366 -5.43 -12.34 -12.20
C SER A 366 -6.55 -11.33 -11.90
N ILE A 367 -7.78 -11.56 -12.38
CA ILE A 367 -8.91 -10.68 -12.07
C ILE A 367 -9.28 -10.76 -10.58
N LYS A 368 -9.37 -11.97 -10.00
CA LYS A 368 -9.61 -12.14 -8.55
C LYS A 368 -8.56 -11.42 -7.73
N GLU A 369 -7.31 -11.46 -8.16
CA GLU A 369 -6.21 -10.75 -7.51
C GLU A 369 -6.44 -9.22 -7.52
N MET A 370 -6.78 -8.63 -8.67
CA MET A 370 -7.14 -7.19 -8.77
C MET A 370 -8.26 -6.82 -7.79
N ILE A 371 -9.31 -7.63 -7.78
CA ILE A 371 -10.47 -7.45 -6.90
C ILE A 371 -10.08 -7.61 -5.41
N PHE A 372 -9.19 -8.55 -5.10
CA PHE A 372 -8.65 -8.76 -3.76
C PHE A 372 -7.71 -7.63 -3.31
N VAL A 373 -6.97 -6.97 -4.21
CA VAL A 373 -6.22 -5.75 -3.85
C VAL A 373 -7.18 -4.69 -3.32
N MET A 374 -8.30 -4.44 -3.99
CA MET A 374 -9.29 -3.46 -3.53
C MET A 374 -9.96 -3.83 -2.21
N ALA A 375 -10.06 -5.12 -1.89
CA ALA A 375 -10.68 -5.62 -0.67
C ALA A 375 -10.00 -5.10 0.60
N TYR A 376 -8.70 -4.81 0.51
CA TYR A 376 -7.92 -4.29 1.63
C TYR A 376 -8.47 -2.97 2.17
N ASN A 377 -8.83 -2.05 1.26
CA ASN A 377 -9.32 -0.72 1.62
C ASN A 377 -10.86 -0.65 1.68
N SER A 378 -11.55 -1.38 0.81
CA SER A 378 -13.02 -1.30 0.71
C SER A 378 -13.77 -2.34 1.55
N GLY A 379 -13.05 -3.26 2.19
CA GLY A 379 -13.60 -4.42 2.92
C GLY A 379 -13.86 -5.62 1.99
N PRO A 380 -13.78 -6.86 2.51
CA PRO A 380 -13.67 -8.05 1.66
C PRO A 380 -14.88 -8.41 0.82
N GLY A 381 -16.09 -8.05 1.25
CA GLY A 381 -17.31 -8.39 0.50
C GLY A 381 -17.62 -7.46 -0.66
N ARG A 382 -17.06 -6.23 -0.67
CA ARG A 382 -17.47 -5.18 -1.61
C ARG A 382 -16.90 -5.35 -3.03
N PRO A 383 -15.61 -5.69 -3.22
CA PRO A 383 -15.03 -5.75 -4.55
C PRO A 383 -15.71 -6.69 -5.54
N PRO A 384 -16.09 -7.94 -5.17
CA PRO A 384 -16.81 -8.78 -6.11
C PRO A 384 -18.20 -8.22 -6.45
N VAL A 385 -18.84 -7.48 -5.55
CA VAL A 385 -20.11 -6.77 -5.84
C VAL A 385 -19.87 -5.69 -6.90
N PHE A 386 -18.85 -4.86 -6.72
CA PHE A 386 -18.52 -3.80 -7.67
C PHE A 386 -18.16 -4.36 -9.06
N TYR A 387 -17.43 -5.48 -9.10
CA TYR A 387 -17.13 -6.16 -10.35
C TYR A 387 -18.37 -6.70 -11.05
N ARG A 388 -19.32 -7.32 -10.32
CA ARG A 388 -20.61 -7.74 -10.90
C ARG A 388 -21.40 -6.57 -11.47
N GLU A 389 -21.43 -5.44 -10.77
CA GLU A 389 -22.13 -4.24 -11.25
C GLU A 389 -21.48 -3.68 -12.52
N TRP A 390 -20.15 -3.64 -12.57
CA TRP A 390 -19.42 -3.26 -13.78
C TRP A 390 -19.70 -4.23 -14.95
N LEU A 391 -19.70 -5.54 -14.71
CA LEU A 391 -20.05 -6.52 -15.74
C LEU A 391 -21.48 -6.30 -16.26
N LYS A 392 -22.46 -6.07 -15.38
CA LYS A 392 -23.84 -5.74 -15.80
C LYS A 392 -23.89 -4.47 -16.64
N TYR A 393 -23.17 -3.43 -16.23
CA TYR A 393 -23.03 -2.19 -17.00
C TYR A 393 -22.44 -2.45 -18.39
N ARG A 394 -21.38 -3.27 -18.48
CA ARG A 394 -20.73 -3.61 -19.75
C ARG A 394 -21.59 -4.48 -20.64
N ILE A 395 -22.31 -5.47 -20.08
CA ILE A 395 -23.21 -6.38 -20.81
C ILE A 395 -24.24 -5.59 -21.63
N ALA A 396 -24.78 -4.50 -21.08
CA ALA A 396 -25.72 -3.62 -21.79
C ALA A 396 -25.13 -2.93 -23.03
N THR A 397 -23.79 -2.91 -23.16
CA THR A 397 -23.06 -2.18 -24.21
C THR A 397 -22.26 -3.08 -25.17
N LEU A 398 -22.24 -4.41 -24.94
CA LEU A 398 -21.35 -5.34 -25.65
C LEU A 398 -21.53 -5.36 -27.17
N LYS A 399 -22.76 -5.18 -27.66
CA LYS A 399 -23.05 -5.20 -29.10
C LYS A 399 -22.20 -4.17 -29.87
N LYS A 400 -21.90 -3.03 -29.23
CA LYS A 400 -21.10 -1.98 -29.82
C LYS A 400 -19.65 -2.01 -29.32
N TYR A 401 -19.42 -2.48 -28.09
CA TYR A 401 -18.13 -2.40 -27.43
C TYR A 401 -17.82 -3.68 -26.64
N PRO A 402 -17.22 -4.69 -27.31
CA PRO A 402 -16.74 -5.90 -26.64
C PRO A 402 -15.79 -5.57 -25.49
N ILE A 403 -15.78 -6.40 -24.44
CA ILE A 403 -14.78 -6.28 -23.37
C ILE A 403 -13.46 -6.86 -23.86
N THR A 404 -12.37 -6.12 -23.64
CA THR A 404 -11.01 -6.52 -23.98
C THR A 404 -10.14 -6.55 -22.73
N LYS A 405 -8.93 -7.08 -22.82
CA LYS A 405 -7.98 -7.04 -21.70
C LYS A 405 -7.60 -5.62 -21.28
N ALA A 406 -7.61 -4.66 -22.20
CA ALA A 406 -7.33 -3.26 -21.91
C ALA A 406 -8.36 -2.63 -20.95
N ASP A 407 -9.57 -3.19 -20.86
CA ASP A 407 -10.58 -2.74 -19.90
C ASP A 407 -10.23 -3.08 -18.44
N PHE A 408 -9.23 -3.93 -18.22
CA PHE A 408 -8.68 -4.30 -16.93
C PHE A 408 -7.34 -3.59 -16.64
N ASP A 409 -6.95 -2.60 -17.47
CA ASP A 409 -5.77 -1.79 -17.18
C ASP A 409 -5.98 -0.94 -15.92
N MET A 410 -5.24 -1.25 -14.87
CA MET A 410 -5.31 -0.57 -13.58
C MET A 410 -4.40 0.67 -13.51
N ASN A 411 -3.79 1.09 -14.62
CA ASN A 411 -2.92 2.29 -14.66
C ASN A 411 -3.69 3.63 -14.72
N TYR A 412 -5.03 3.61 -14.60
CA TYR A 412 -5.86 4.81 -14.64
C TYR A 412 -5.59 5.75 -13.46
N TRP A 413 -5.26 7.01 -13.74
CA TRP A 413 -5.15 8.07 -12.74
C TRP A 413 -6.00 9.29 -13.15
N PRO A 414 -6.97 9.72 -12.31
CA PRO A 414 -7.87 10.81 -12.68
C PRO A 414 -7.16 12.16 -12.69
N THR A 415 -7.61 13.03 -13.58
CA THR A 415 -7.15 14.42 -13.64
C THR A 415 -7.73 15.24 -12.49
N GLY A 416 -7.12 16.40 -12.18
CA GLY A 416 -7.64 17.32 -11.16
C GLY A 416 -9.13 17.70 -11.35
N PRO A 417 -9.58 18.04 -12.57
CA PRO A 417 -11.01 18.25 -12.85
C PRO A 417 -11.89 17.03 -12.57
N GLN A 418 -11.43 15.82 -12.92
CA GLN A 418 -12.16 14.58 -12.65
C GLN A 418 -12.27 14.32 -11.14
N MET A 419 -11.19 14.54 -10.38
CA MET A 419 -11.17 14.41 -8.91
C MET A 419 -12.15 15.37 -8.22
N LYS A 420 -12.31 16.59 -8.78
CA LYS A 420 -13.25 17.60 -8.27
C LYS A 420 -14.71 17.31 -8.64
N ALA A 421 -14.96 16.46 -9.63
CA ALA A 421 -16.31 16.09 -10.02
C ALA A 421 -16.97 15.20 -8.96
N LYS A 422 -18.28 15.41 -8.73
CA LYS A 422 -19.08 14.58 -7.83
C LYS A 422 -19.12 13.12 -8.32
N THR A 423 -19.08 12.17 -7.39
CA THR A 423 -19.26 10.75 -7.67
C THR A 423 -20.52 10.47 -8.51
N GLY A 424 -20.45 9.45 -9.37
CA GLY A 424 -21.49 9.06 -10.32
C GLY A 424 -21.35 9.76 -11.68
N GLU A 425 -22.48 10.10 -12.29
CA GLU A 425 -22.56 10.62 -13.67
C GLU A 425 -21.73 11.88 -13.92
N ALA A 426 -21.55 12.74 -12.91
CA ALA A 426 -20.72 13.92 -13.06
C ALA A 426 -19.25 13.56 -13.29
N ARG A 427 -18.72 12.53 -12.60
CA ARG A 427 -17.39 11.97 -12.88
C ARG A 427 -17.34 11.27 -14.23
N VAL A 428 -18.35 10.49 -14.59
CA VAL A 428 -18.41 9.85 -15.92
C VAL A 428 -18.30 10.89 -17.04
N LYS A 429 -19.07 11.97 -16.93
CA LYS A 429 -19.00 13.09 -17.88
C LYS A 429 -17.62 13.76 -17.91
N ALA A 430 -16.96 13.87 -16.75
CA ALA A 430 -15.62 14.43 -16.64
C ALA A 430 -14.51 13.50 -17.16
N ILE A 431 -14.72 12.18 -17.13
CA ILE A 431 -13.83 11.18 -17.73
C ILE A 431 -13.86 11.32 -19.27
N GLY A 432 -15.03 11.56 -19.84
CA GLY A 432 -15.19 11.98 -21.23
C GLY A 432 -16.18 11.12 -22.03
N LYS A 433 -16.37 11.46 -23.32
CA LYS A 433 -17.41 10.87 -24.20
C LYS A 433 -17.13 9.42 -24.66
N LYS A 434 -16.05 8.78 -24.23
CA LYS A 434 -15.76 7.38 -24.60
C LYS A 434 -16.55 6.46 -23.68
N THR A 435 -17.75 6.08 -24.10
CA THR A 435 -18.47 4.94 -23.55
C THR A 435 -18.03 3.67 -24.26
N PRO A 436 -17.76 2.56 -23.54
CA PRO A 436 -17.97 2.31 -22.11
C PRO A 436 -16.72 2.53 -21.24
N LEU A 437 -16.91 2.71 -19.92
CA LEU A 437 -15.81 2.81 -18.95
C LEU A 437 -15.03 1.49 -18.79
N THR A 438 -13.72 1.60 -18.62
CA THR A 438 -12.86 0.53 -18.07
C THR A 438 -13.23 0.21 -16.62
N LEU A 439 -12.72 -0.90 -16.08
CA LEU A 439 -12.98 -1.27 -14.68
C LEU A 439 -12.43 -0.22 -13.71
N ALA A 440 -11.20 0.27 -13.92
CA ALA A 440 -10.59 1.28 -13.06
C ALA A 440 -11.36 2.62 -13.08
N GLU A 441 -11.79 3.07 -14.26
CA GLU A 441 -12.62 4.27 -14.41
C GLU A 441 -13.98 4.12 -13.73
N TYR A 442 -14.63 2.95 -13.85
CA TYR A 442 -15.91 2.67 -13.18
C TYR A 442 -15.78 2.71 -11.66
N LEU A 443 -14.73 2.08 -11.11
CA LEU A 443 -14.45 2.09 -9.69
C LEU A 443 -14.20 3.52 -9.18
N PHE A 444 -13.45 4.33 -9.92
CA PHE A 444 -13.28 5.74 -9.58
C PHE A 444 -14.59 6.53 -9.68
N ALA A 445 -15.33 6.40 -10.78
CA ALA A 445 -16.51 7.20 -11.05
C ALA A 445 -17.63 6.92 -10.05
N TYR A 446 -17.96 5.64 -9.83
CA TYR A 446 -19.14 5.25 -9.05
C TYR A 446 -18.83 4.76 -7.63
N LYS A 447 -17.60 4.30 -7.36
CA LYS A 447 -17.23 3.72 -6.06
C LYS A 447 -16.21 4.56 -5.30
N ASP A 448 -15.80 5.69 -5.87
CA ASP A 448 -14.81 6.59 -5.28
C ASP A 448 -13.51 5.88 -4.87
N SER A 449 -13.13 4.86 -5.64
CA SER A 449 -12.00 4.00 -5.34
C SER A 449 -10.87 4.19 -6.35
N LEU A 450 -9.71 4.61 -5.85
CA LEU A 450 -8.44 4.70 -6.59
C LEU A 450 -7.39 3.74 -6.02
N TYR A 451 -7.81 2.81 -5.18
CA TYR A 451 -6.88 1.99 -4.43
C TYR A 451 -6.05 1.05 -5.31
N ILE A 452 -6.68 0.32 -6.24
CA ILE A 452 -5.95 -0.56 -7.16
C ILE A 452 -4.96 0.26 -8.02
N PRO A 453 -5.37 1.39 -8.65
CA PRO A 453 -4.41 2.23 -9.36
C PRO A 453 -3.26 2.76 -8.50
N ALA A 454 -3.52 3.18 -7.26
CA ALA A 454 -2.48 3.66 -6.35
C ALA A 454 -1.47 2.56 -6.02
N VAL A 455 -1.93 1.34 -5.73
CA VAL A 455 -1.06 0.19 -5.46
C VAL A 455 -0.28 -0.22 -6.72
N LYS A 456 -0.91 -0.23 -7.90
CA LYS A 456 -0.24 -0.49 -9.18
C LYS A 456 0.83 0.57 -9.49
N ALA A 457 0.55 1.84 -9.19
CA ALA A 457 1.55 2.90 -9.31
C ALA A 457 2.75 2.67 -8.39
N GLN A 458 2.54 2.22 -7.14
CA GLN A 458 3.66 1.83 -6.26
C GLN A 458 4.47 0.67 -6.83
N ALA A 459 3.83 -0.37 -7.36
CA ALA A 459 4.52 -1.49 -7.99
C ALA A 459 5.43 -1.03 -9.13
N ARG A 460 4.93 -0.18 -10.04
CA ARG A 460 5.72 0.37 -11.15
C ARG A 460 6.94 1.16 -10.69
N VAL A 461 6.81 1.94 -9.61
CA VAL A 461 7.96 2.69 -9.09
C VAL A 461 9.01 1.75 -8.50
N LEU A 462 8.59 0.69 -7.80
CA LEU A 462 9.51 -0.33 -7.31
C LEU A 462 10.23 -1.05 -8.46
N ASP A 463 9.50 -1.45 -9.49
CA ASP A 463 10.05 -2.14 -10.66
C ASP A 463 11.02 -1.25 -11.45
N LYS A 464 10.68 0.03 -11.61
CA LYS A 464 11.56 0.98 -12.29
C LYS A 464 12.85 1.24 -11.51
N ALA A 465 12.77 1.34 -10.19
CA ALA A 465 13.92 1.70 -9.35
C ALA A 465 14.84 0.51 -9.06
N LEU A 466 14.29 -0.69 -8.91
CA LEU A 466 15.02 -1.86 -8.41
C LEU A 466 15.07 -3.02 -9.41
N GLY A 467 14.41 -2.89 -10.56
CA GLY A 467 14.26 -3.92 -11.58
C GLY A 467 12.92 -4.65 -11.46
N ALA A 468 12.25 -4.87 -12.59
CA ALA A 468 10.95 -5.55 -12.65
C ALA A 468 11.00 -6.94 -11.98
N GLY A 469 9.99 -7.26 -11.18
CA GLY A 469 9.91 -8.56 -10.48
C GLY A 469 10.85 -8.70 -9.28
N THR A 470 11.68 -7.70 -9.00
CA THR A 470 12.58 -7.71 -7.83
C THR A 470 11.77 -7.59 -6.54
N CYS A 471 10.91 -6.58 -6.45
CA CYS A 471 10.10 -6.29 -5.27
C CYS A 471 8.61 -6.59 -5.45
N THR A 472 8.21 -6.96 -6.66
CA THR A 472 6.83 -7.17 -7.07
C THR A 472 6.70 -8.52 -7.76
N GLU A 473 5.48 -9.00 -7.95
CA GLU A 473 5.25 -10.17 -8.78
C GLU A 473 5.30 -9.78 -10.26
N ASN A 474 5.78 -10.68 -11.11
CA ASN A 474 5.76 -10.46 -12.55
C ASN A 474 4.32 -10.24 -13.01
N LYS A 475 4.07 -9.17 -13.78
CA LYS A 475 2.74 -8.78 -14.27
C LYS A 475 1.74 -8.47 -13.15
N PHE A 476 2.20 -7.98 -12.00
CA PHE A 476 1.34 -7.60 -10.87
C PHE A 476 0.16 -6.73 -11.32
N LEU A 477 -1.07 -7.22 -11.15
CA LEU A 477 -2.31 -6.55 -11.61
C LEU A 477 -2.35 -6.24 -13.11
N GLU A 478 -1.88 -7.17 -13.94
CA GLU A 478 -2.03 -7.15 -15.41
C GLU A 478 -2.77 -8.41 -15.89
N LEU A 479 -3.36 -8.35 -17.09
CA LEU A 479 -4.18 -9.43 -17.66
C LEU A 479 -3.66 -9.91 -19.03
#